data_AF-A0A2E0PAV2-F1
#
_entry.id   AF-A0A2E0PAV2-F1
#
_cell.length_a   1.000
_cell.length_b   1.000
_cell.length_c   1.000
_cell.angle_alpha   90.00
_cell.angle_beta   90.00
_cell.angle_gamma   90.00
#
_symmetry.space_group_name_H-M   'P 1'
#
loop_
_entity.id
_entity.type
_entity.pdbx_description
1 polymer ?
#
loop_
_entity_poly.entity_id
_entity_poly.type
_entity_poly.pdbx_seq_one_letter_code
_entity_poly.pdbx_strand_id
1 'polypeptide(L)'
;MWFNSNAAEKDYYKLTTVSFPDDLKLEVSGMATLPGDRMAIAIRKGEVWIADKLSTDNPVYKQFASGLHEPLGLALHKGDLFTVQRSELTRLRDTNFDGRADEYLTFAKGWGVTGNYHEYAYGPAVDGEGNLWVALNCSIGQGPNPNNLWRGWSLRVKPDGSWAPISGGLRSPSGIGINLDGDVFATDQQGNWFPTCPLVHVKLGAFHGHADALQFTSNPEATFKLNQPLPKNLTVADAAKRIPAYQLPAVWFPYRKMGMSTTDILADSTQGKFGPFSGQIFCGEFTMSFVSRVFLEKVRGEYQGACFRFRDGLDCAALRLQWGLDGSMYIGQSNRGWNSLGTKSYGLQRLQWTGKVPFEIKSMSVTRQGFRLSFTQMFDFNTAVRANSYNLKSYTYPYQSRYGGEPVDMKIHELKFVKLDESGLFIDLAVDELREGYVYELHAHGVRDHKGSKLLHPEAYYTLNRVLK
;
A
#
# COMPACT_ATOMS: atom_id res chain seq x y z
N MET A 1 -20.15 -14.86 -6.46
CA MET A 1 -19.37 -16.12 -6.40
C MET A 1 -17.90 -15.74 -6.40
N TRP A 2 -17.28 -15.68 -5.22
CA TRP A 2 -15.83 -15.49 -5.09
C TRP A 2 -15.20 -16.85 -5.41
N PHE A 3 -14.80 -17.05 -6.67
CA PHE A 3 -14.25 -18.32 -7.12
C PHE A 3 -12.95 -18.62 -6.36
N ASN A 4 -12.87 -19.85 -5.85
CA ASN A 4 -11.77 -20.77 -5.53
C ASN A 4 -10.28 -20.41 -5.84
N SER A 5 -9.88 -19.15 -6.02
CA SER A 5 -8.51 -18.72 -6.34
C SER A 5 -7.53 -19.15 -5.27
N ASN A 6 -7.95 -19.12 -4.00
CA ASN A 6 -7.13 -19.53 -2.85
C ASN A 6 -6.59 -20.97 -2.99
N ALA A 7 -7.31 -21.89 -3.66
CA ALA A 7 -6.80 -23.24 -3.90
C ALA A 7 -5.68 -23.24 -4.96
N ALA A 8 -5.87 -22.51 -6.06
CA ALA A 8 -4.89 -22.41 -7.15
C ALA A 8 -3.66 -21.55 -6.79
N GLU A 9 -3.82 -20.52 -5.96
CA GLU A 9 -2.74 -19.66 -5.47
C GLU A 9 -1.67 -20.47 -4.72
N LYS A 10 -2.07 -21.51 -3.98
CA LYS A 10 -1.18 -22.36 -3.18
C LYS A 10 -0.15 -23.12 -4.00
N ASP A 11 -0.42 -23.37 -5.28
CA ASP A 11 0.53 -24.04 -6.18
C ASP A 11 1.75 -23.15 -6.47
N TYR A 12 1.58 -21.83 -6.35
CA TYR A 12 2.58 -20.82 -6.70
C TYR A 12 3.18 -20.13 -5.47
N TYR A 13 2.38 -19.93 -4.42
CA TYR A 13 2.84 -19.30 -3.19
C TYR A 13 2.36 -20.07 -1.95
N LYS A 14 3.31 -20.63 -1.21
CA LYS A 14 3.06 -21.32 0.06
C LYS A 14 2.92 -20.29 1.17
N LEU A 15 1.74 -20.24 1.79
CA LEU A 15 1.46 -19.41 2.97
C LEU A 15 1.55 -20.29 4.24
N THR A 16 2.40 -19.92 5.18
CA THR A 16 2.60 -20.63 6.45
C THR A 16 2.48 -19.69 7.64
N THR A 17 1.75 -20.09 8.68
CA THR A 17 1.78 -19.39 9.97
C THR A 17 3.11 -19.63 10.66
N VAL A 18 3.76 -18.55 11.10
CA VAL A 18 4.97 -18.59 11.91
C VAL A 18 4.58 -18.80 13.37
N SER A 19 5.20 -19.77 14.04
CA SER A 19 4.94 -20.04 15.46
C SER A 19 5.50 -18.93 16.34
N PHE A 20 4.87 -18.72 17.50
CA PHE A 20 5.30 -17.79 18.54
C PHE A 20 4.76 -18.28 19.89
N PRO A 21 5.33 -17.84 21.03
CA PRO A 21 4.87 -18.24 22.36
C PRO A 21 3.39 -17.89 22.61
N ASP A 22 2.63 -18.78 23.27
CA ASP A 22 1.19 -18.60 23.48
C ASP A 22 0.83 -17.36 24.31
N ASP A 23 1.71 -16.96 25.23
CA ASP A 23 1.57 -15.76 26.06
C ASP A 23 1.94 -14.46 25.33
N LEU A 24 2.66 -14.55 24.21
CA LEU A 24 2.99 -13.44 23.33
C LEU A 24 1.82 -13.12 22.40
N LYS A 25 1.03 -12.10 22.76
CA LYS A 25 0.02 -11.53 21.86
C LYS A 25 0.70 -10.74 20.74
N LEU A 26 1.09 -11.43 19.69
CA LEU A 26 1.86 -10.91 18.55
C LEU A 26 1.02 -10.00 17.64
N GLU A 27 0.44 -8.94 18.19
CA GLU A 27 -0.29 -7.88 17.48
C GLU A 27 0.69 -7.02 16.67
N VAL A 28 1.24 -7.58 15.59
CA VAL A 28 2.31 -6.97 14.81
C VAL A 28 1.87 -5.62 14.26
N SER A 29 2.72 -4.62 14.46
CA SER A 29 2.49 -3.21 14.15
C SER A 29 3.70 -2.52 13.52
N GLY A 30 4.86 -3.18 13.52
CA GLY A 30 6.05 -2.81 12.76
C GLY A 30 6.95 -4.02 12.58
N MET A 31 7.71 -4.07 11.48
CA MET A 31 8.69 -5.13 11.22
C MET A 31 9.92 -4.54 10.55
N ALA A 32 11.11 -5.02 10.93
CA ALA A 32 12.36 -4.66 10.29
C ALA A 32 13.27 -5.88 10.18
N THR A 33 13.70 -6.21 8.97
CA THR A 33 14.65 -7.31 8.74
C THR A 33 16.00 -6.97 9.35
N LEU A 34 16.58 -7.94 10.06
CA LEU A 34 17.90 -7.82 10.66
C LEU A 34 18.89 -8.73 9.92
N PRO A 35 20.21 -8.53 10.07
CA PRO A 35 21.20 -9.46 9.55
C PRO A 35 20.99 -10.88 10.11
N GLY A 36 21.14 -11.88 9.24
CA GLY A 36 20.86 -13.29 9.55
C GLY A 36 19.37 -13.64 9.40
N ASP A 37 18.97 -14.80 9.91
CA ASP A 37 17.55 -15.22 9.91
C ASP A 37 16.77 -14.59 11.06
N ARG A 38 16.79 -13.25 11.11
CA ARG A 38 16.27 -12.44 12.21
C ARG A 38 15.38 -11.31 11.75
N MET A 39 14.40 -10.96 12.57
CA MET A 39 13.51 -9.82 12.36
C MET A 39 13.20 -9.14 13.69
N ALA A 40 13.25 -7.82 13.72
CA ALA A 40 12.65 -7.04 14.80
C ALA A 40 11.16 -6.84 14.50
N ILE A 41 10.32 -7.01 15.52
CA ILE A 41 8.87 -6.98 15.42
C ILE A 41 8.35 -6.07 16.53
N ALA A 42 7.76 -4.94 16.14
CA ALA A 42 7.03 -4.08 17.05
C ALA A 42 5.59 -4.60 17.19
N ILE A 43 5.10 -4.72 18.42
CA ILE A 43 3.70 -5.03 18.69
C ILE A 43 2.99 -3.82 19.27
N ARG A 44 1.69 -3.70 18.97
CA ARG A 44 0.90 -2.50 19.29
C ARG A 44 0.80 -2.22 20.79
N LYS A 45 1.08 -3.22 21.63
CA LYS A 45 1.17 -3.12 23.10
C LYS A 45 2.36 -2.30 23.62
N GLY A 46 3.25 -1.82 22.76
CA GLY A 46 4.35 -0.96 23.17
C GLY A 46 5.69 -1.68 23.35
N GLU A 47 5.88 -2.79 22.66
CA GLU A 47 7.06 -3.63 22.80
C GLU A 47 7.71 -3.89 21.43
N VAL A 48 9.02 -4.13 21.44
CA VAL A 48 9.77 -4.64 20.27
C VAL A 48 10.42 -5.95 20.67
N TRP A 49 10.24 -6.96 19.83
CA TRP A 49 10.77 -8.30 19.99
C TRP A 49 11.73 -8.62 18.85
N ILE A 50 12.82 -9.30 19.15
CA ILE A 50 13.73 -9.87 18.16
C ILE A 50 13.36 -11.34 18.00
N ALA A 51 12.91 -11.70 16.81
CA ALA A 51 12.69 -13.08 16.41
C ALA A 51 13.93 -13.58 15.68
N ASP A 52 14.46 -14.72 16.12
CA ASP A 52 15.60 -15.43 15.53
C ASP A 52 15.18 -16.79 14.99
N LYS A 53 15.89 -17.30 13.98
CA LYS A 53 15.56 -18.52 13.24
C LYS A 53 14.15 -18.46 12.64
N LEU A 54 13.76 -17.27 12.15
CA LEU A 54 12.41 -16.97 11.70
C LEU A 54 11.95 -17.81 10.49
N SER A 55 12.90 -18.32 9.71
CA SER A 55 12.63 -19.19 8.57
C SER A 55 12.36 -20.65 8.96
N THR A 56 12.56 -21.02 10.22
CA THR A 56 12.39 -22.38 10.76
C THR A 56 11.04 -22.57 11.44
N ASP A 57 10.70 -23.81 11.80
CA ASP A 57 9.47 -24.12 12.54
C ASP A 57 9.53 -23.72 14.03
N ASN A 58 10.72 -23.39 14.56
CA ASN A 58 10.97 -23.08 15.97
C ASN A 58 11.72 -21.74 16.15
N PRO A 59 11.12 -20.61 15.73
CA PRO A 59 11.65 -19.29 15.98
C PRO A 59 11.75 -18.99 17.48
N VAL A 60 12.76 -18.22 17.86
CA VAL A 60 13.00 -17.79 19.24
C VAL A 60 12.78 -16.30 19.35
N TYR A 61 11.91 -15.88 20.27
CA TYR A 61 11.58 -14.48 20.50
C TYR A 61 12.22 -13.98 21.78
N LYS A 62 12.87 -12.82 21.71
CA LYS A 62 13.44 -12.12 22.86
C LYS A 62 12.96 -10.67 22.87
N GLN A 63 12.45 -10.21 24.00
CA GLN A 63 12.05 -8.81 24.13
C GLN A 63 13.30 -7.92 24.09
N PHE A 64 13.27 -6.93 23.20
CA PHE A 64 14.33 -5.95 23.02
C PHE A 64 13.95 -4.61 23.64
N ALA A 65 12.71 -4.16 23.45
CA ALA A 65 12.23 -2.88 24.00
C ALA A 65 10.81 -2.99 24.56
N SER A 66 10.46 -2.08 25.47
CA SER A 66 9.12 -1.95 26.06
C SER A 66 8.80 -0.49 26.42
N GLY A 67 7.55 -0.21 26.78
CA GLY A 67 7.13 1.12 27.22
C GLY A 67 6.84 2.13 26.09
N LEU A 68 6.70 1.66 24.85
CA LEU A 68 6.38 2.52 23.69
C LEU A 68 4.87 2.79 23.58
N HIS A 69 4.51 4.00 23.18
CA HIS A 69 3.12 4.40 22.96
C HIS A 69 2.63 4.04 21.55
N GLU A 70 2.04 2.84 21.44
CA GLU A 70 1.50 2.27 20.21
C GLU A 70 2.47 2.44 19.01
N PRO A 71 3.62 1.73 19.01
CA PRO A 71 4.59 1.83 17.92
C PRO A 71 3.98 1.31 16.62
N LEU A 72 3.94 2.13 15.57
CA LEU A 72 3.22 1.82 14.32
C LEU A 72 4.16 1.88 13.12
N GLY A 73 5.14 0.99 13.14
CA GLY A 73 6.13 0.76 12.10
C GLY A 73 7.50 0.62 12.74
N LEU A 74 8.44 0.06 11.99
CA LEU A 74 9.77 -0.23 12.49
C LEU A 74 10.73 -0.25 11.31
N ALA A 75 11.90 0.37 11.47
CA ALA A 75 12.95 0.32 10.47
C ALA A 75 14.30 0.09 11.14
N LEU A 76 15.15 -0.73 10.52
CA LEU A 76 16.58 -0.78 10.85
C LEU A 76 17.30 0.28 10.00
N HIS A 77 17.93 1.25 10.65
CA HIS A 77 18.67 2.31 9.96
C HIS A 77 19.99 2.57 10.68
N LYS A 78 21.10 2.44 9.93
CA LYS A 78 22.48 2.66 10.45
C LYS A 78 22.79 1.89 11.75
N GLY A 79 22.28 0.66 11.85
CA GLY A 79 22.52 -0.25 12.99
C GLY A 79 21.48 -0.14 14.11
N ASP A 80 20.62 0.87 14.11
CA ASP A 80 19.64 1.10 15.16
C ASP A 80 18.21 0.89 14.66
N LEU A 81 17.30 0.64 15.60
CA LEU A 81 15.87 0.53 15.30
C LEU A 81 15.18 1.88 15.49
N PHE A 82 14.36 2.26 14.53
CA PHE A 82 13.52 3.44 14.57
C PHE A 82 12.05 3.05 14.52
N THR A 83 11.22 3.63 15.37
CA THR A 83 9.78 3.40 15.40
C THR A 83 9.03 4.70 15.60
N VAL A 84 7.88 4.85 14.93
CA VAL A 84 6.98 5.98 15.14
C VAL A 84 5.99 5.61 16.24
N GLN A 85 6.01 6.40 17.31
CA GLN A 85 4.95 6.46 18.32
C GLN A 85 3.97 7.58 17.93
N ARG A 86 2.81 7.65 18.60
CA ARG A 86 1.80 8.66 18.27
C ARG A 86 2.31 10.10 18.27
N SER A 87 3.24 10.44 19.17
CA SER A 87 3.74 11.81 19.39
C SER A 87 5.18 12.06 18.94
N GLU A 88 5.92 11.01 18.58
CA GLU A 88 7.34 11.12 18.26
C GLU A 88 7.86 9.96 17.38
N LEU A 89 9.00 10.19 16.76
CA LEU A 89 9.85 9.18 16.16
C LEU A 89 10.97 8.86 17.16
N THR A 90 11.12 7.60 17.53
CA THR A 90 12.04 7.15 18.58
C THR A 90 13.10 6.25 17.97
N ARG A 91 14.36 6.50 18.35
CA ARG A 91 15.51 5.66 18.05
C ARG A 91 15.81 4.79 19.27
N LEU A 92 15.93 3.49 19.05
CA LEU A 92 16.19 2.47 20.06
C LEU A 92 17.59 1.90 19.85
N ARG A 93 18.41 1.89 20.90
CA ARG A 93 19.78 1.39 20.86
C ARG A 93 20.08 0.44 22.00
N ASP A 94 20.89 -0.57 21.70
CA ASP A 94 21.56 -1.44 22.64
C ASP A 94 23.02 -1.00 22.68
N THR A 95 23.40 -0.21 23.69
CA THR A 95 24.72 0.40 23.78
C THR A 95 25.73 -0.48 24.50
N ASN A 96 25.26 -1.52 25.21
CA ASN A 96 26.09 -2.49 25.92
C ASN A 96 26.19 -3.87 25.23
N PHE A 97 25.45 -4.07 24.13
CA PHE A 97 25.38 -5.29 23.31
C PHE A 97 24.82 -6.52 24.04
N ASP A 98 23.92 -6.34 25.01
CA ASP A 98 23.29 -7.44 25.76
C ASP A 98 22.03 -8.02 25.08
N GLY A 99 21.64 -7.45 23.94
CA GLY A 99 20.46 -7.83 23.17
C GLY A 99 19.18 -7.13 23.62
N ARG A 100 19.25 -6.06 24.41
CA ARG A 100 18.12 -5.21 24.83
C ARG A 100 18.42 -3.74 24.59
N ALA A 101 17.37 -2.97 24.30
CA ALA A 101 17.49 -1.53 24.21
C ALA A 101 17.69 -0.94 25.61
N ASP A 102 18.82 -0.28 25.82
CA ASP A 102 19.14 0.50 27.02
C ASP A 102 18.96 2.02 26.79
N GLU A 103 18.73 2.44 25.55
CA GLU A 103 18.52 3.84 25.21
C GLU A 103 17.33 4.07 24.26
N TYR A 104 16.52 5.08 24.60
CA TYR A 104 15.32 5.52 23.88
C TYR A 104 15.45 7.02 23.61
N LEU A 105 15.87 7.39 22.40
CA LEU A 105 16.04 8.78 22.01
C LEU A 105 14.83 9.26 21.21
N THR A 106 14.19 10.33 21.68
CA THR A 106 13.25 11.10 20.86
C THR A 106 14.00 11.76 19.71
N PHE A 107 13.98 11.12 18.54
CA PHE A 107 14.73 11.56 17.37
C PHE A 107 14.03 12.71 16.64
N ALA A 108 12.69 12.69 16.59
CA ALA A 108 11.88 13.81 16.13
C ALA A 108 10.54 13.85 16.87
N LYS A 109 10.05 15.06 17.14
CA LYS A 109 8.76 15.32 17.82
C LYS A 109 8.20 16.66 17.37
N GLY A 110 6.96 16.95 17.79
CA GLY A 110 6.36 18.29 17.63
C GLY A 110 5.02 18.32 16.89
N TRP A 111 4.57 17.18 16.36
CA TRP A 111 3.20 17.04 15.84
C TRP A 111 2.15 16.79 16.94
N GLY A 112 2.58 16.46 18.16
CA GLY A 112 1.71 16.30 19.32
C GLY A 112 0.72 15.14 19.19
N VAL A 113 -0.09 14.91 20.22
CA VAL A 113 -1.21 13.97 20.22
C VAL A 113 -2.21 14.41 21.29
N THR A 114 -3.50 14.22 21.03
CA THR A 114 -4.58 14.43 22.00
C THR A 114 -5.13 13.09 22.49
N GLY A 115 -6.21 13.11 23.29
CA GLY A 115 -6.95 11.89 23.65
C GLY A 115 -7.74 11.25 22.49
N ASN A 116 -7.63 11.77 21.28
CA ASN A 116 -8.37 11.28 20.13
C ASN A 116 -7.86 9.91 19.66
N TYR A 117 -8.79 8.94 19.59
CA TYR A 117 -8.51 7.58 19.16
C TYR A 117 -7.82 7.50 17.79
N HIS A 118 -8.19 8.37 16.84
CA HIS A 118 -7.72 8.32 15.46
C HIS A 118 -6.36 8.96 15.23
N GLU A 119 -5.74 9.61 16.21
CA GLU A 119 -4.46 10.31 16.02
C GLU A 119 -3.23 9.38 16.02
N TYR A 120 -3.26 8.38 15.14
CA TYR A 120 -2.14 7.49 14.83
C TYR A 120 -1.04 8.21 14.04
N ALA A 121 0.18 7.69 14.15
CA ALA A 121 1.32 8.11 13.34
C ALA A 121 2.00 6.84 12.82
N TYR A 122 2.24 6.76 11.51
CA TYR A 122 2.71 5.55 10.83
C TYR A 122 4.11 5.75 10.25
N GLY A 123 4.92 4.69 10.29
CA GLY A 123 6.28 4.64 9.74
C GLY A 123 7.33 4.22 10.78
N PRO A 124 8.63 4.46 10.54
CA PRO A 124 9.14 5.22 9.40
C PRO A 124 9.40 4.34 8.18
N ALA A 125 9.24 4.92 6.99
CA ALA A 125 9.94 4.44 5.80
C ALA A 125 11.29 5.17 5.66
N VAL A 126 12.31 4.52 5.10
CA VAL A 126 13.68 5.07 5.00
C VAL A 126 14.06 5.23 3.54
N ASP A 127 14.31 6.46 3.09
CA ASP A 127 14.74 6.71 1.70
C ASP A 127 16.26 6.52 1.49
N GLY A 128 16.68 6.60 0.22
CA GLY A 128 18.08 6.43 -0.16
C GLY A 128 19.02 7.54 0.34
N GLU A 129 18.50 8.68 0.77
CA GLU A 129 19.26 9.76 1.40
C GLU A 129 19.36 9.60 2.93
N GLY A 130 18.66 8.59 3.49
CA GLY A 130 18.57 8.35 4.92
C GLY A 130 17.56 9.26 5.62
N ASN A 131 16.64 9.90 4.90
CA ASN A 131 15.50 10.55 5.53
C ASN A 131 14.47 9.50 5.98
N LEU A 132 13.81 9.79 7.09
CA LEU A 132 12.75 8.99 7.67
C LEU A 132 11.40 9.65 7.38
N TRP A 133 10.46 8.88 6.88
CA TRP A 133 9.16 9.37 6.43
C TRP A 133 8.05 8.89 7.35
N VAL A 134 7.18 9.82 7.74
CA VAL A 134 6.07 9.59 8.67
C VAL A 134 4.76 10.04 8.03
N ALA A 135 3.69 9.26 8.20
CA ALA A 135 2.34 9.65 7.81
C ALA A 135 1.46 9.81 9.05
N LEU A 136 0.86 10.99 9.23
CA LEU A 136 0.00 11.31 10.36
C LEU A 136 -1.47 11.13 9.97
N ASN A 137 -2.18 10.30 10.72
CA ASN A 137 -3.62 10.16 10.63
C ASN A 137 -4.31 11.49 10.95
N CYS A 138 -5.46 11.78 10.33
CA CYS A 138 -6.27 12.93 10.71
C CYS A 138 -7.04 12.65 12.00
N SER A 139 -7.52 13.69 12.67
CA SER A 139 -8.29 13.59 13.91
C SER A 139 -9.76 13.19 13.68
N ILE A 140 -10.19 13.00 12.44
CA ILE A 140 -11.56 12.62 12.01
C ILE A 140 -12.64 13.48 12.70
N GLY A 141 -12.91 14.65 12.13
CA GLY A 141 -14.11 15.44 12.46
C GLY A 141 -14.07 16.22 13.78
N GLN A 142 -12.94 16.19 14.51
CA GLN A 142 -12.77 16.92 15.78
C GLN A 142 -12.21 18.35 15.62
N GLY A 143 -11.80 18.75 14.42
CA GLY A 143 -11.24 20.08 14.16
C GLY A 143 -9.87 20.32 14.81
N PRO A 144 -9.38 21.58 14.82
CA PRO A 144 -8.02 21.91 15.24
C PRO A 144 -7.88 21.88 16.76
N ASN A 145 -6.72 21.40 17.22
CA ASN A 145 -6.28 21.50 18.61
C ASN A 145 -4.80 21.94 18.62
N PRO A 146 -4.37 22.82 19.54
CA PRO A 146 -2.95 23.18 19.66
C PRO A 146 -2.01 21.97 19.86
N ASN A 147 -2.54 20.85 20.36
CA ASN A 147 -1.79 19.63 20.66
C ASN A 147 -1.87 18.57 19.55
N ASN A 148 -2.48 18.83 18.38
CA ASN A 148 -2.60 17.87 17.27
C ASN A 148 -2.07 18.40 15.93
N LEU A 149 -0.96 19.12 15.97
CA LEU A 149 -0.36 19.74 14.79
C LEU A 149 -0.10 18.71 13.67
N TRP A 150 -0.35 19.13 12.43
CA TRP A 150 -0.04 18.38 11.21
C TRP A 150 -0.78 17.04 11.04
N ARG A 151 -1.86 16.78 11.79
CA ARG A 151 -2.71 15.59 11.55
C ARG A 151 -3.28 15.60 10.12
N GLY A 152 -3.23 14.47 9.43
CA GLY A 152 -3.55 14.36 8.02
C GLY A 152 -2.43 14.82 7.06
N TRP A 153 -1.20 14.97 7.55
CA TRP A 153 -0.02 15.30 6.75
C TRP A 153 1.04 14.19 6.78
N SER A 154 1.87 14.16 5.74
CA SER A 154 3.14 13.45 5.73
C SER A 154 4.29 14.37 6.15
N LEU A 155 5.26 13.80 6.85
CA LEU A 155 6.47 14.48 7.31
C LEU A 155 7.71 13.77 6.76
N ARG A 156 8.75 14.56 6.50
CA ARG A 156 10.10 14.05 6.24
C ARG A 156 11.02 14.50 7.36
N VAL A 157 11.67 13.55 8.03
CA VAL A 157 12.68 13.75 9.06
C VAL A 157 14.05 13.50 8.45
N LYS A 158 14.95 14.48 8.51
CA LYS A 158 16.31 14.39 8.00
C LYS A 158 17.20 13.55 8.94
N PRO A 159 18.39 13.13 8.48
CA PRO A 159 19.35 12.39 9.31
C PRO A 159 19.80 13.09 10.60
N ASP A 160 19.58 14.40 10.73
CA ASP A 160 19.88 15.19 11.93
C ASP A 160 18.72 15.29 12.93
N GLY A 161 17.57 14.68 12.62
CA GLY A 161 16.34 14.74 13.44
C GLY A 161 15.45 15.95 13.18
N SER A 162 15.90 16.93 12.39
CA SER A 162 15.03 18.02 11.93
C SER A 162 13.99 17.50 10.95
N TRP A 163 12.80 18.08 10.93
CA TRP A 163 11.72 17.61 10.06
C TRP A 163 10.91 18.74 9.45
N ALA A 164 10.23 18.44 8.35
CA ALA A 164 9.30 19.35 7.67
C ALA A 164 8.04 18.60 7.19
N PRO A 165 6.87 19.26 7.18
CA PRO A 165 5.70 18.74 6.49
C PRO A 165 5.97 18.69 4.98
N ILE A 166 5.40 17.71 4.28
CA ILE A 166 5.65 17.51 2.84
C ILE A 166 4.37 17.60 2.02
N SER A 167 3.34 16.84 2.41
CA SER A 167 2.03 16.81 1.74
C SER A 167 0.91 16.67 2.76
N GLY A 168 -0.30 17.09 2.43
CA GLY A 168 -1.45 16.98 3.31
C GLY A 168 -2.65 16.34 2.62
N GLY A 169 -3.74 16.15 3.36
CA GLY A 169 -4.98 15.57 2.86
C GLY A 169 -5.07 14.06 3.01
N LEU A 170 -4.27 13.48 3.90
CA LEU A 170 -4.38 12.08 4.31
C LEU A 170 -5.49 11.94 5.36
N ARG A 171 -6.11 10.77 5.40
CA ARG A 171 -7.14 10.40 6.39
C ARG A 171 -6.58 9.43 7.41
N SER A 172 -6.30 8.21 6.99
CA SER A 172 -5.86 7.09 7.81
C SER A 172 -4.76 6.29 7.10
N PRO A 173 -3.57 6.90 6.91
CA PRO A 173 -2.54 6.39 6.01
C PRO A 173 -1.70 5.26 6.64
N SER A 174 -2.31 4.08 6.78
CA SER A 174 -1.74 2.96 7.54
C SER A 174 -0.44 2.38 6.95
N GLY A 175 -0.17 2.60 5.66
CA GLY A 175 1.07 2.21 5.00
C GLY A 175 1.83 3.43 4.49
N ILE A 176 3.14 3.43 4.71
CA ILE A 176 4.08 4.36 4.08
C ILE A 176 5.29 3.55 3.62
N GLY A 177 5.69 3.72 2.36
CA GLY A 177 6.74 2.91 1.76
C GLY A 177 7.36 3.59 0.55
N ILE A 178 8.36 2.94 -0.03
CA ILE A 178 9.22 3.52 -1.07
C ILE A 178 9.32 2.53 -2.23
N ASN A 179 9.17 3.02 -3.46
CA ASN A 179 9.38 2.19 -4.65
C ASN A 179 10.88 2.00 -4.94
N LEU A 180 11.23 1.22 -5.96
CA LEU A 180 12.65 1.01 -6.29
C LEU A 180 13.35 2.24 -6.88
N ASP A 181 12.59 3.26 -7.31
CA ASP A 181 13.13 4.53 -7.81
C ASP A 181 13.45 5.52 -6.67
N GLY A 182 13.04 5.23 -5.44
CA GLY A 182 13.21 6.11 -4.27
C GLY A 182 12.06 7.09 -4.03
N ASP A 183 10.99 7.03 -4.81
CA ASP A 183 9.78 7.83 -4.60
C ASP A 183 8.92 7.24 -3.46
N VAL A 184 8.34 8.13 -2.65
CA VAL A 184 7.60 7.77 -1.43
C VAL A 184 6.11 7.69 -1.70
N PHE A 185 5.46 6.67 -1.18
CA PHE A 185 4.03 6.44 -1.31
C PHE A 185 3.39 6.22 0.06
N ALA A 186 2.10 6.53 0.14
CA ALA A 186 1.25 6.13 1.24
C ALA A 186 -0.01 5.45 0.72
N THR A 187 -0.46 4.42 1.42
CA THR A 187 -1.82 3.90 1.25
C THR A 187 -2.72 4.63 2.23
N ASP A 188 -4.00 4.72 1.92
CA ASP A 188 -4.99 5.25 2.85
C ASP A 188 -6.22 4.34 2.90
N GLN A 189 -6.99 4.45 3.97
CA GLN A 189 -8.22 3.69 4.15
C GLN A 189 -9.42 4.50 3.66
N GLN A 190 -10.37 3.80 3.06
CA GLN A 190 -11.64 4.37 2.63
C GLN A 190 -12.38 5.11 3.77
N GLY A 191 -13.13 6.15 3.42
CA GLY A 191 -13.96 6.88 4.38
C GLY A 191 -14.38 8.24 3.84
N ASN A 192 -14.45 9.24 4.72
CA ASN A 192 -14.74 10.61 4.32
C ASN A 192 -13.68 11.10 3.32
N TRP A 193 -14.08 11.75 2.23
CA TRP A 193 -13.22 12.22 1.14
C TRP A 193 -12.48 11.14 0.33
N PHE A 194 -12.34 9.92 0.88
CA PHE A 194 -11.77 8.75 0.22
C PHE A 194 -12.88 7.74 -0.09
N PRO A 195 -13.53 7.84 -1.26
CA PRO A 195 -14.65 6.95 -1.63
C PRO A 195 -14.23 5.48 -1.65
N THR A 196 -12.95 5.23 -1.94
CA THR A 196 -12.30 3.93 -1.84
C THR A 196 -10.83 4.10 -1.41
N CYS A 197 -10.09 3.01 -1.17
CA CYS A 197 -8.70 3.11 -0.72
C CYS A 197 -7.80 3.62 -1.86
N PRO A 198 -6.88 4.56 -1.60
CA PRO A 198 -5.86 4.99 -2.55
C PRO A 198 -4.45 4.44 -2.24
N LEU A 199 -3.60 4.45 -3.26
CA LEU A 199 -2.14 4.57 -3.17
C LEU A 199 -1.77 5.96 -3.69
N VAL A 200 -1.29 6.84 -2.81
CA VAL A 200 -0.92 8.23 -3.15
C VAL A 200 0.60 8.38 -3.24
N HIS A 201 1.05 9.17 -4.20
CA HIS A 201 2.45 9.60 -4.30
C HIS A 201 2.69 10.76 -3.34
N VAL A 202 3.54 10.56 -2.33
CA VAL A 202 3.88 11.56 -1.32
C VAL A 202 4.93 12.51 -1.89
N LYS A 203 4.48 13.64 -2.44
CA LYS A 203 5.34 14.67 -3.02
C LYS A 203 5.12 16.03 -2.39
N LEU A 204 6.18 16.86 -2.39
CA LEU A 204 6.15 18.21 -1.84
C LEU A 204 5.01 19.04 -2.42
N GLY A 205 4.19 19.63 -1.55
CA GLY A 205 3.10 20.53 -1.92
C GLY A 205 1.84 19.84 -2.44
N ALA A 206 1.76 18.51 -2.39
CA ALA A 206 0.54 17.81 -2.75
C ALA A 206 -0.53 17.89 -1.65
N PHE A 207 -1.78 18.04 -2.09
CA PHE A 207 -2.99 17.77 -1.31
C PHE A 207 -3.64 16.49 -1.81
N HIS A 208 -3.99 15.55 -0.92
CA HIS A 208 -4.53 14.22 -1.28
C HIS A 208 -6.06 14.12 -1.15
N GLY A 209 -6.73 15.22 -0.78
CA GLY A 209 -8.18 15.34 -0.88
C GLY A 209 -8.95 15.46 0.44
N HIS A 210 -8.38 15.06 1.59
CA HIS A 210 -9.09 15.10 2.87
C HIS A 210 -9.09 16.48 3.54
N ALA A 211 -10.27 17.01 3.86
CA ALA A 211 -10.43 18.38 4.36
C ALA A 211 -9.74 18.67 5.70
N ASP A 212 -9.66 17.69 6.62
CA ASP A 212 -9.08 17.90 7.96
C ASP A 212 -7.62 18.37 7.92
N ALA A 213 -6.88 18.12 6.85
CA ALA A 213 -5.51 18.61 6.72
C ALA A 213 -5.44 20.13 6.46
N LEU A 214 -6.50 20.72 5.91
CA LEU A 214 -6.51 22.11 5.45
C LEU A 214 -6.33 23.12 6.56
N GLN A 215 -6.72 22.78 7.79
CA GLN A 215 -6.55 23.64 8.96
C GLN A 215 -5.08 24.03 9.21
N PHE A 216 -4.13 23.16 8.86
CA PHE A 216 -2.71 23.41 9.03
C PHE A 216 -2.09 24.18 7.87
N THR A 217 -2.85 24.45 6.80
CA THR A 217 -2.35 25.23 5.66
C THR A 217 -2.16 26.71 6.02
N SER A 218 -2.68 27.20 7.14
CA SER A 218 -2.38 28.55 7.64
C SER A 218 -0.95 28.67 8.20
N ASN A 219 -0.35 27.56 8.66
CA ASN A 219 1.00 27.57 9.22
C ASN A 219 2.05 28.01 8.18
N PRO A 220 3.08 28.79 8.56
CA PRO A 220 4.13 29.23 7.65
C PRO A 220 4.86 28.09 6.93
N GLU A 221 5.06 26.95 7.61
CA GLU A 221 5.79 25.79 7.10
C GLU A 221 4.96 24.94 6.12
N ALA A 222 3.66 25.20 5.99
CA ALA A 222 2.79 24.42 5.13
C ALA A 222 3.22 24.52 3.66
N THR A 223 3.40 23.37 3.02
CA THR A 223 3.96 23.26 1.66
C THR A 223 2.95 23.50 0.54
N PHE A 224 1.66 23.59 0.88
CA PHE A 224 0.62 24.04 -0.01
C PHE A 224 -0.37 24.94 0.73
N LYS A 225 -1.09 25.75 -0.04
CA LYS A 225 -2.13 26.65 0.46
C LYS A 225 -3.40 26.41 -0.33
N LEU A 226 -4.54 26.49 0.36
CA LEU A 226 -5.85 26.48 -0.29
C LEU A 226 -6.65 27.69 0.18
N ASN A 227 -6.83 28.66 -0.72
CA ASN A 227 -7.46 29.95 -0.39
C ASN A 227 -8.97 29.96 -0.64
N GLN A 228 -9.54 28.83 -1.09
CA GLN A 228 -10.96 28.69 -1.40
C GLN A 228 -11.52 27.44 -0.72
N PRO A 229 -12.82 27.45 -0.34
CA PRO A 229 -13.48 26.25 0.16
C PRO A 229 -13.38 25.10 -0.84
N LEU A 230 -13.35 23.87 -0.31
CA LEU A 230 -13.40 22.69 -1.17
C LEU A 230 -14.68 22.70 -2.02
N PRO A 231 -14.58 22.44 -3.33
CA PRO A 231 -15.74 22.39 -4.20
C PRO A 231 -16.66 21.24 -3.79
N LYS A 232 -17.96 21.45 -4.00
CA LYS A 232 -19.01 20.46 -3.72
C LYS A 232 -19.59 19.94 -5.02
N ASN A 233 -20.23 18.76 -4.96
CA ASN A 233 -20.96 18.14 -6.08
C ASN A 233 -20.08 17.90 -7.32
N LEU A 234 -18.82 17.51 -7.12
CA LEU A 234 -17.90 17.14 -8.19
C LEU A 234 -17.49 15.68 -8.09
N THR A 235 -17.01 15.14 -9.21
CA THR A 235 -16.20 13.93 -9.21
C THR A 235 -14.79 14.25 -8.71
N VAL A 236 -14.02 13.24 -8.30
CA VAL A 236 -12.59 13.40 -7.98
C VAL A 236 -11.81 13.92 -9.18
N ALA A 237 -12.15 13.47 -10.40
CA ALA A 237 -11.55 13.95 -11.64
C ALA A 237 -11.78 15.45 -11.87
N ASP A 238 -13.00 15.94 -11.63
CA ASP A 238 -13.32 17.37 -11.80
C ASP A 238 -12.80 18.23 -10.65
N ALA A 239 -12.78 17.68 -9.43
CA ALA A 239 -12.16 18.34 -8.29
C ALA A 239 -10.66 18.57 -8.53
N ALA A 240 -9.94 17.59 -9.09
CA ALA A 240 -8.52 17.73 -9.42
C ALA A 240 -8.24 18.82 -10.47
N LYS A 241 -9.19 19.10 -11.37
CA LYS A 241 -9.07 20.23 -12.32
C LYS A 241 -9.27 21.58 -11.65
N ARG A 242 -10.03 21.64 -10.56
CA ARG A 242 -10.38 22.90 -9.86
C ARG A 242 -9.47 23.22 -8.68
N ILE A 243 -8.85 22.23 -8.06
CA ILE A 243 -7.99 22.38 -6.90
C ILE A 243 -6.54 22.16 -7.36
N PRO A 244 -5.74 23.21 -7.59
CA PRO A 244 -4.40 23.06 -8.19
C PRO A 244 -3.45 22.14 -7.41
N ALA A 245 -3.58 22.12 -6.07
CA ALA A 245 -2.77 21.26 -5.21
C ALA A 245 -3.30 19.81 -5.14
N TYR A 246 -4.53 19.53 -5.60
CA TYR A 246 -5.13 18.21 -5.46
C TYR A 246 -4.48 17.23 -6.43
N GLN A 247 -3.70 16.32 -5.88
CA GLN A 247 -3.08 15.22 -6.59
C GLN A 247 -3.99 14.01 -6.51
N LEU A 248 -4.37 13.46 -7.67
CA LEU A 248 -5.06 12.17 -7.72
C LEU A 248 -4.10 11.04 -7.29
N PRO A 249 -4.63 9.99 -6.63
CA PRO A 249 -3.85 8.80 -6.31
C PRO A 249 -3.22 8.19 -7.55
N ALA A 250 -2.06 7.56 -7.36
CA ALA A 250 -1.44 6.75 -8.39
C ALA A 250 -2.33 5.55 -8.73
N VAL A 251 -2.97 4.95 -7.72
CA VAL A 251 -3.91 3.85 -7.88
C VAL A 251 -5.08 4.01 -6.91
N TRP A 252 -6.29 3.82 -7.40
CA TRP A 252 -7.46 3.50 -6.58
C TRP A 252 -7.61 1.99 -6.47
N PHE A 253 -7.91 1.49 -5.27
CA PHE A 253 -8.26 0.09 -5.01
C PHE A 253 -9.78 -0.02 -4.88
N PRO A 254 -10.51 -0.47 -5.92
CA PRO A 254 -11.97 -0.42 -5.91
C PRO A 254 -12.61 -1.19 -4.75
N TYR A 255 -13.57 -0.55 -4.08
CA TYR A 255 -14.16 -1.01 -2.83
C TYR A 255 -14.72 -2.44 -2.94
N ARG A 256 -14.41 -3.26 -1.93
CA ARG A 256 -14.71 -4.71 -1.84
C ARG A 256 -14.03 -5.58 -2.89
N LYS A 257 -13.75 -5.08 -4.09
CA LYS A 257 -13.04 -5.85 -5.14
C LYS A 257 -11.57 -5.98 -4.80
N MET A 258 -10.94 -4.84 -4.51
CA MET A 258 -9.53 -4.69 -4.17
C MET A 258 -9.32 -4.27 -2.72
N GLY A 259 -10.28 -4.57 -1.86
CA GLY A 259 -10.17 -4.34 -0.43
C GLY A 259 -11.11 -3.28 0.08
N MET A 260 -11.09 -3.12 1.39
CA MET A 260 -11.79 -2.06 2.07
C MET A 260 -10.85 -1.24 2.92
N SER A 261 -9.68 -1.73 3.32
CA SER A 261 -8.76 -0.98 4.16
C SER A 261 -7.32 -1.38 3.84
N THR A 262 -6.70 -0.66 2.89
CA THR A 262 -5.33 -0.93 2.45
C THR A 262 -4.32 -0.50 3.52
N THR A 263 -3.26 -1.29 3.70
CA THR A 263 -2.23 -1.10 4.72
C THR A 263 -0.84 -1.04 4.09
N ASP A 264 0.16 -1.74 4.63
CA ASP A 264 1.57 -1.55 4.33
C ASP A 264 1.92 -1.66 2.85
N ILE A 265 3.05 -1.06 2.48
CA ILE A 265 3.58 -1.01 1.11
C ILE A 265 4.93 -1.71 1.11
N LEU A 266 5.10 -2.70 0.24
CA LEU A 266 6.37 -3.41 0.08
C LEU A 266 6.73 -3.52 -1.40
N ALA A 267 7.74 -2.77 -1.83
CA ALA A 267 8.29 -2.91 -3.18
C ALA A 267 9.09 -4.21 -3.31
N ASP A 268 8.90 -4.93 -4.42
CA ASP A 268 9.65 -6.15 -4.72
C ASP A 268 11.09 -5.84 -5.16
N SER A 269 11.95 -5.74 -4.15
CA SER A 269 13.40 -5.61 -4.27
C SER A 269 14.12 -6.96 -4.31
N THR A 270 13.39 -8.07 -4.42
CA THR A 270 13.95 -9.42 -4.26
C THR A 270 14.71 -9.93 -5.48
N GLN A 271 14.72 -9.17 -6.59
CA GLN A 271 15.41 -9.49 -7.84
C GLN A 271 15.03 -10.89 -8.38
N GLY A 272 13.74 -11.21 -8.34
CA GLY A 272 13.17 -12.44 -8.89
C GLY A 272 13.07 -13.60 -7.89
N LYS A 273 13.60 -13.46 -6.67
CA LYS A 273 13.45 -14.49 -5.62
C LYS A 273 12.00 -14.66 -5.18
N PHE A 274 11.16 -13.65 -5.38
CA PHE A 274 9.72 -13.68 -5.11
C PHE A 274 8.86 -13.80 -6.38
N GLY A 275 9.38 -14.44 -7.42
CA GLY A 275 8.64 -14.71 -8.66
C GLY A 275 8.72 -13.55 -9.67
N PRO A 276 7.77 -13.49 -10.63
CA PRO A 276 7.93 -12.72 -11.87
C PRO A 276 7.64 -11.22 -11.74
N PHE A 277 7.46 -10.70 -10.53
CA PHE A 277 6.88 -9.38 -10.25
C PHE A 277 7.88 -8.33 -9.74
N SER A 278 9.18 -8.56 -9.93
CA SER A 278 10.22 -7.63 -9.47
C SER A 278 10.00 -6.19 -9.93
N GLY A 279 10.21 -5.25 -9.02
CA GLY A 279 9.93 -3.83 -9.20
C GLY A 279 8.48 -3.41 -8.99
N GLN A 280 7.53 -4.34 -8.85
CA GLN A 280 6.16 -4.03 -8.48
C GLN A 280 6.02 -3.82 -6.97
N ILE A 281 4.85 -3.32 -6.56
CA ILE A 281 4.53 -3.08 -5.17
C ILE A 281 3.51 -4.11 -4.69
N PHE A 282 3.65 -4.58 -3.46
CA PHE A 282 2.63 -5.32 -2.74
C PHE A 282 2.01 -4.43 -1.68
N CYS A 283 0.69 -4.48 -1.56
CA CYS A 283 -0.04 -3.76 -0.51
C CYS A 283 -0.85 -4.74 0.35
N GLY A 284 -0.72 -4.60 1.67
CA GLY A 284 -1.54 -5.35 2.61
C GLY A 284 -2.99 -4.87 2.59
N GLU A 285 -3.91 -5.75 2.98
CA GLU A 285 -5.31 -5.41 3.15
C GLU A 285 -5.84 -5.94 4.49
N PHE A 286 -6.46 -5.03 5.24
CA PHE A 286 -6.90 -5.27 6.61
C PHE A 286 -8.22 -6.05 6.66
N THR A 287 -9.30 -5.51 6.09
CA THR A 287 -10.66 -6.00 6.39
C THR A 287 -10.96 -7.34 5.75
N MET A 288 -10.50 -7.57 4.53
CA MET A 288 -10.68 -8.78 3.75
C MET A 288 -9.49 -9.75 3.82
N SER A 289 -8.40 -9.40 4.51
CA SER A 289 -7.30 -10.31 4.89
C SER A 289 -6.60 -10.93 3.68
N PHE A 290 -5.99 -10.09 2.85
CA PHE A 290 -5.21 -10.52 1.69
C PHE A 290 -4.05 -9.58 1.38
N VAL A 291 -3.20 -9.96 0.43
CA VAL A 291 -2.18 -9.10 -0.19
C VAL A 291 -2.58 -8.81 -1.64
N SER A 292 -2.47 -7.55 -2.05
CA SER A 292 -2.63 -7.10 -3.44
C SER A 292 -1.28 -6.79 -4.08
N ARG A 293 -1.27 -6.77 -5.41
CA ARG A 293 -0.11 -6.37 -6.22
C ARG A 293 -0.44 -5.12 -7.03
N VAL A 294 0.54 -4.26 -7.22
CA VAL A 294 0.42 -2.98 -7.93
C VAL A 294 1.57 -2.83 -8.93
N PHE A 295 1.21 -2.62 -10.19
CA PHE A 295 2.11 -2.12 -11.22
C PHE A 295 1.97 -0.61 -11.31
N LEU A 296 3.10 0.11 -11.28
CA LEU A 296 3.15 1.57 -11.47
C LEU A 296 3.91 1.93 -12.74
N GLU A 297 3.51 3.03 -13.35
CA GLU A 297 4.24 3.73 -14.40
C GLU A 297 4.17 5.25 -14.19
N LYS A 298 5.09 5.98 -14.83
CA LYS A 298 5.14 7.45 -14.77
C LYS A 298 4.84 8.02 -16.15
N VAL A 299 3.73 8.72 -16.27
CA VAL A 299 3.29 9.36 -17.53
C VAL A 299 3.25 10.86 -17.32
N ARG A 300 4.07 11.58 -18.10
CA ARG A 300 4.19 13.05 -18.01
C ARG A 300 4.49 13.54 -16.58
N GLY A 301 5.33 12.80 -15.86
CA GLY A 301 5.75 13.11 -14.48
C GLY A 301 4.78 12.64 -13.39
N GLU A 302 3.60 12.14 -13.74
CA GLU A 302 2.60 11.66 -12.77
C GLU A 302 2.58 10.14 -12.70
N TYR A 303 2.50 9.62 -11.47
CA TYR A 303 2.30 8.19 -11.24
C TYR A 303 0.86 7.79 -11.54
N GLN A 304 0.74 6.62 -12.17
CA GLN A 304 -0.51 5.93 -12.45
C GLN A 304 -0.23 4.43 -12.56
N GLY A 305 -1.25 3.58 -12.61
CA GLY A 305 -0.99 2.15 -12.69
C GLY A 305 -2.20 1.26 -12.42
N ALA A 306 -1.95 -0.04 -12.30
CA ALA A 306 -2.98 -1.04 -12.07
C ALA A 306 -2.75 -1.84 -10.78
N CYS A 307 -3.83 -2.15 -10.07
CA CYS A 307 -3.81 -3.14 -9.00
C CYS A 307 -4.47 -4.47 -9.42
N PHE A 308 -4.01 -5.55 -8.79
CA PHE A 308 -4.39 -6.94 -9.03
C PHE A 308 -4.52 -7.66 -7.69
N ARG A 309 -5.44 -8.62 -7.60
CA ARG A 309 -5.40 -9.61 -6.51
C ARG A 309 -4.11 -10.42 -6.59
N PHE A 310 -3.63 -10.89 -5.44
CA PHE A 310 -2.37 -11.65 -5.38
C PHE A 310 -2.43 -12.85 -4.44
N ARG A 311 -2.70 -12.64 -3.15
CA ARG A 311 -2.79 -13.77 -2.20
C ARG A 311 -3.86 -13.57 -1.15
N ASP A 312 -4.88 -14.42 -1.18
CA ASP A 312 -5.95 -14.51 -0.19
C ASP A 312 -5.63 -15.53 0.92
N GLY A 313 -6.55 -15.67 1.89
CA GLY A 313 -6.48 -16.72 2.90
C GLY A 313 -5.51 -16.44 4.04
N LEU A 314 -5.26 -15.16 4.33
CA LEU A 314 -4.51 -14.77 5.51
C LEU A 314 -5.29 -15.07 6.80
N ASP A 315 -4.55 -15.37 7.87
CA ASP A 315 -5.12 -15.70 9.19
C ASP A 315 -5.93 -14.53 9.79
N CYS A 316 -5.51 -13.28 9.53
CA CYS A 316 -6.21 -12.05 9.88
C CYS A 316 -5.64 -10.84 9.09
N ALA A 317 -6.04 -9.62 9.47
CA ALA A 317 -5.68 -8.38 8.79
C ALA A 317 -4.17 -8.24 8.56
N ALA A 318 -3.74 -8.10 7.30
CA ALA A 318 -2.36 -7.73 6.99
C ALA A 318 -2.15 -6.27 7.40
N LEU A 319 -1.26 -6.02 8.37
CA LEU A 319 -0.94 -4.67 8.83
C LEU A 319 0.47 -4.26 8.42
N ARG A 320 1.43 -5.20 8.38
CA ARG A 320 2.82 -4.96 7.99
C ARG A 320 3.33 -6.01 7.03
N LEU A 321 4.17 -5.61 6.09
CA LEU A 321 4.82 -6.48 5.11
C LEU A 321 6.34 -6.25 5.19
N GLN A 322 7.12 -7.32 5.19
CA GLN A 322 8.58 -7.21 5.25
C GLN A 322 9.26 -8.38 4.53
N TRP A 323 10.32 -8.12 3.78
CA TRP A 323 11.10 -9.18 3.15
C TRP A 323 11.99 -9.93 4.14
N GLY A 324 11.97 -11.26 4.12
CA GLY A 324 13.06 -12.07 4.67
C GLY A 324 14.30 -12.01 3.79
N LEU A 325 15.48 -12.34 4.34
CA LEU A 325 16.73 -12.38 3.55
C LEU A 325 16.73 -13.49 2.48
N ASP A 326 15.87 -14.50 2.64
CA ASP A 326 15.65 -15.56 1.66
C ASP A 326 14.77 -15.14 0.47
N GLY A 327 14.20 -13.93 0.51
CA GLY A 327 13.27 -13.43 -0.50
C GLY A 327 11.82 -13.80 -0.25
N SER A 328 11.48 -14.43 0.88
CA SER A 328 10.09 -14.65 1.29
C SER A 328 9.48 -13.37 1.87
N MET A 329 8.16 -13.23 1.78
CA MET A 329 7.43 -12.11 2.38
C MET A 329 6.89 -12.53 3.75
N TYR A 330 7.22 -11.77 4.78
CA TYR A 330 6.57 -11.85 6.09
C TYR A 330 5.41 -10.85 6.16
N ILE A 331 4.31 -11.30 6.74
CA ILE A 331 3.04 -10.59 6.83
C ILE A 331 2.67 -10.53 8.30
N GLY A 332 2.87 -9.36 8.91
CA GLY A 332 2.50 -9.06 10.28
C GLY A 332 1.03 -8.68 10.37
N GLN A 333 0.31 -9.27 11.33
CA GLN A 333 -1.15 -9.22 11.36
C GLN A 333 -1.71 -8.80 12.72
N SER A 334 -2.81 -8.05 12.68
CA SER A 334 -3.54 -7.61 13.87
C SER A 334 -4.94 -7.10 13.54
N ASN A 335 -5.96 -7.59 14.26
CA ASN A 335 -7.34 -7.06 14.26
C ASN A 335 -7.54 -5.98 15.34
N ARG A 336 -6.48 -5.50 15.97
CA ARG A 336 -6.63 -4.47 17.00
C ARG A 336 -7.24 -3.21 16.36
N GLY A 337 -8.42 -2.84 16.82
CA GLY A 337 -9.13 -1.63 16.41
C GLY A 337 -10.25 -1.86 15.40
N TRP A 338 -10.24 -2.94 14.61
CA TRP A 338 -11.32 -3.27 13.66
C TRP A 338 -11.33 -4.76 13.31
N ASN A 339 -12.46 -5.29 12.85
CA ASN A 339 -12.57 -6.70 12.46
C ASN A 339 -12.03 -6.96 11.04
N SER A 340 -11.54 -8.18 10.81
CA SER A 340 -11.18 -8.70 9.50
C SER A 340 -11.88 -10.03 9.20
N LEU A 341 -11.81 -10.48 7.94
CA LEU A 341 -12.40 -11.76 7.51
C LEU A 341 -11.62 -12.98 7.99
N GLY A 342 -10.35 -12.82 8.36
CA GLY A 342 -9.56 -13.90 8.95
C GLY A 342 -10.08 -14.31 10.33
N THR A 343 -9.80 -15.56 10.71
CA THR A 343 -10.35 -16.18 11.92
C THR A 343 -9.48 -15.97 13.17
N LYS A 344 -8.26 -15.47 13.03
CA LYS A 344 -7.38 -15.13 14.16
C LYS A 344 -7.49 -13.64 14.50
N SER A 345 -6.98 -13.27 15.67
CA SER A 345 -6.95 -11.86 16.11
C SER A 345 -5.63 -11.16 15.80
N TYR A 346 -4.55 -11.90 15.66
CA TYR A 346 -3.20 -11.41 15.39
C TYR A 346 -2.31 -12.58 14.95
N GLY A 347 -1.13 -12.27 14.43
CA GLY A 347 -0.15 -13.29 14.08
C GLY A 347 0.92 -12.80 13.12
N LEU A 348 1.73 -13.76 12.69
CA LEU A 348 2.74 -13.58 11.66
C LEU A 348 2.63 -14.74 10.67
N GLN A 349 2.51 -14.42 9.39
CA GLN A 349 2.55 -15.41 8.32
C GLN A 349 3.73 -15.15 7.39
N ARG A 350 4.23 -16.21 6.77
CA ARG A 350 5.28 -16.16 5.76
C ARG A 350 4.72 -16.68 4.45
N LEU A 351 4.95 -15.94 3.39
CA LEU A 351 4.56 -16.27 2.02
C LEU A 351 5.84 -16.56 1.23
N GLN A 352 5.92 -17.75 0.65
CA GLN A 352 7.09 -18.24 -0.08
C GLN A 352 6.70 -18.61 -1.49
N TRP A 353 7.44 -18.10 -2.48
CA TRP A 353 7.27 -18.53 -3.86
C TRP A 353 7.74 -19.99 -4.02
N THR A 354 6.96 -20.81 -4.72
CA THR A 354 7.27 -22.24 -4.93
C THR A 354 8.27 -22.49 -6.06
N GLY A 355 8.67 -21.44 -6.78
CA GLY A 355 9.45 -21.53 -8.01
C GLY A 355 8.61 -21.73 -9.28
N LYS A 356 7.29 -21.97 -9.13
CA LYS A 356 6.37 -22.08 -10.27
C LYS A 356 5.85 -20.70 -10.66
N VAL A 357 5.92 -20.34 -11.94
CA VAL A 357 5.36 -19.08 -12.44
C VAL A 357 3.86 -19.27 -12.72
N PRO A 358 2.95 -18.49 -12.11
CA PRO A 358 1.53 -18.52 -12.46
C PRO A 358 1.29 -17.84 -13.81
N PHE A 359 0.21 -18.19 -14.52
CA PHE A 359 -0.22 -17.42 -15.68
C PHE A 359 -1.09 -16.25 -15.22
N GLU A 360 -0.57 -15.03 -15.37
CA GLU A 360 -1.16 -13.80 -14.85
C GLU A 360 -0.93 -12.62 -15.81
N ILE A 361 -1.78 -11.59 -15.66
CA ILE A 361 -1.48 -10.26 -16.19
C ILE A 361 -0.34 -9.68 -15.33
N LYS A 362 0.86 -9.60 -15.90
CA LYS A 362 2.02 -9.04 -15.24
C LYS A 362 1.90 -7.53 -15.10
N SER A 363 1.52 -6.81 -16.15
CA SER A 363 1.26 -5.37 -16.10
C SER A 363 0.12 -4.97 -17.01
N MET A 364 -0.50 -3.83 -16.70
CA MET A 364 -1.40 -3.10 -17.59
C MET A 364 -0.85 -1.68 -17.67
N SER A 365 -0.40 -1.27 -18.85
CA SER A 365 0.19 0.07 -19.08
C SER A 365 -0.58 0.85 -20.13
N VAL A 366 -0.65 2.17 -20.01
CA VAL A 366 -1.34 2.99 -21.01
C VAL A 366 -0.57 3.04 -22.34
N THR A 367 -1.29 3.05 -23.45
CA THR A 367 -0.78 3.34 -24.79
C THR A 367 -1.50 4.56 -25.36
N ARG A 368 -1.09 5.08 -26.53
CA ARG A 368 -1.82 6.19 -27.17
C ARG A 368 -3.27 5.85 -27.55
N GLN A 369 -3.59 4.56 -27.68
CA GLN A 369 -4.88 4.08 -28.17
C GLN A 369 -5.69 3.32 -27.11
N GLY A 370 -5.09 2.98 -25.98
CA GLY A 370 -5.71 2.16 -24.95
C GLY A 370 -4.69 1.61 -23.96
N PHE A 371 -4.59 0.28 -23.85
CA PHE A 371 -3.75 -0.38 -22.85
C PHE A 371 -2.95 -1.55 -23.42
N ARG A 372 -1.71 -1.69 -22.98
CA ARG A 372 -0.90 -2.89 -23.17
C ARG A 372 -1.06 -3.78 -21.95
N LEU A 373 -1.46 -5.02 -22.15
CA LEU A 373 -1.36 -6.07 -21.12
C LEU A 373 -0.10 -6.88 -21.40
N SER A 374 0.77 -7.03 -20.41
CA SER A 374 1.84 -8.02 -20.44
C SER A 374 1.48 -9.21 -19.57
N PHE A 375 1.98 -10.39 -19.90
CA PHE A 375 1.70 -11.64 -19.20
C PHE A 375 2.97 -12.26 -18.63
N THR A 376 2.83 -13.04 -17.57
CA THR A 376 3.93 -13.79 -16.95
C THR A 376 4.34 -15.03 -17.75
N GLN A 377 3.48 -15.51 -18.64
CA GLN A 377 3.73 -16.64 -19.55
C GLN A 377 3.03 -16.39 -20.90
N MET A 378 3.38 -17.18 -21.90
CA MET A 378 2.80 -17.07 -23.25
C MET A 378 1.30 -17.36 -23.25
N PHE A 379 0.50 -16.44 -23.77
CA PHE A 379 -0.94 -16.64 -23.97
C PHE A 379 -1.24 -17.43 -25.26
N ASP A 380 -2.41 -18.07 -25.31
CA ASP A 380 -2.97 -18.62 -26.54
C ASP A 380 -3.64 -17.50 -27.36
N PHE A 381 -3.05 -17.19 -28.52
CA PHE A 381 -3.54 -16.19 -29.47
C PHE A 381 -5.03 -16.34 -29.78
N ASN A 382 -5.51 -17.56 -30.00
CA ASN A 382 -6.89 -17.81 -30.41
C ASN A 382 -7.90 -17.44 -29.33
N THR A 383 -7.46 -17.43 -28.07
CA THR A 383 -8.29 -17.00 -26.93
C THR A 383 -8.10 -15.51 -26.65
N ALA A 384 -6.88 -15.00 -26.74
CA ALA A 384 -6.56 -13.62 -26.42
C ALA A 384 -7.08 -12.60 -27.45
N VAL A 385 -7.45 -13.00 -28.68
CA VAL A 385 -7.96 -12.07 -29.72
C VAL A 385 -9.48 -12.10 -29.89
N ARG A 386 -10.21 -12.79 -29.00
CA ARG A 386 -11.69 -12.82 -29.07
C ARG A 386 -12.24 -11.60 -28.35
N ALA A 387 -13.19 -10.91 -28.99
CA ALA A 387 -13.85 -9.74 -28.40
C ALA A 387 -14.50 -10.05 -27.03
N ASN A 388 -15.04 -11.26 -26.86
CA ASN A 388 -15.67 -11.70 -25.61
C ASN A 388 -14.68 -12.20 -24.55
N SER A 389 -13.37 -12.17 -24.80
CA SER A 389 -12.37 -12.53 -23.80
C SER A 389 -12.17 -11.45 -22.75
N TYR A 390 -12.60 -10.23 -23.06
CA TYR A 390 -12.43 -9.06 -22.22
C TYR A 390 -13.75 -8.32 -22.01
N ASN A 391 -13.91 -7.76 -20.82
CA ASN A 391 -14.86 -6.68 -20.56
C ASN A 391 -14.08 -5.51 -19.96
N LEU A 392 -14.30 -4.31 -20.47
CA LEU A 392 -13.69 -3.10 -19.94
C LEU A 392 -14.77 -2.06 -19.66
N LYS A 393 -14.71 -1.47 -18.48
CA LYS A 393 -15.49 -0.29 -18.13
C LYS A 393 -14.62 0.72 -17.42
N SER A 394 -14.95 2.00 -17.53
CA SER A 394 -14.36 3.06 -16.74
C SER A 394 -15.39 3.72 -15.82
N TYR A 395 -14.93 4.29 -14.73
CA TYR A 395 -15.72 5.10 -13.80
C TYR A 395 -14.81 6.02 -13.00
N THR A 396 -15.38 7.03 -12.37
CA THR A 396 -14.71 7.85 -11.37
C THR A 396 -15.52 7.83 -10.07
N TYR A 397 -15.15 8.62 -9.10
CA TYR A 397 -15.80 8.65 -7.79
C TYR A 397 -16.29 10.05 -7.42
N PRO A 398 -17.30 10.17 -6.54
CA PRO A 398 -17.68 11.46 -5.99
C PRO A 398 -16.59 12.02 -5.07
N TYR A 399 -16.30 13.32 -5.18
CA TYR A 399 -15.49 14.06 -4.22
C TYR A 399 -16.39 14.69 -3.16
N GLN A 400 -16.45 14.07 -1.98
CA GLN A 400 -17.42 14.44 -0.94
C GLN A 400 -16.93 14.09 0.47
N SER A 401 -17.46 14.80 1.47
CA SER A 401 -17.20 14.51 2.87
C SER A 401 -17.97 13.29 3.41
N ARG A 402 -18.96 12.77 2.70
CA ARG A 402 -19.68 11.56 3.10
C ARG A 402 -18.72 10.36 3.13
N TYR A 403 -18.91 9.47 4.11
CA TYR A 403 -18.12 8.26 4.21
C TYR A 403 -18.35 7.34 3.01
N GLY A 404 -17.28 7.03 2.28
CA GLY A 404 -17.34 6.18 1.09
C GLY A 404 -18.03 6.84 -0.11
N GLY A 405 -18.08 6.11 -1.21
CA GLY A 405 -18.79 6.54 -2.40
C GLY A 405 -18.78 5.45 -3.45
N GLU A 406 -19.96 5.16 -4.01
CA GLU A 406 -20.07 4.25 -5.14
C GLU A 406 -19.42 4.87 -6.38
N PRO A 407 -18.91 4.04 -7.32
CA PRO A 407 -18.53 4.50 -8.64
C PRO A 407 -19.64 5.30 -9.33
N VAL A 408 -19.25 6.38 -10.01
CA VAL A 408 -20.15 7.24 -10.80
C VAL A 408 -19.61 7.40 -12.22
N ASP A 409 -20.47 7.87 -13.12
CA ASP A 409 -20.10 8.20 -14.51
C ASP A 409 -19.46 7.02 -15.25
N MET A 410 -20.13 5.87 -15.14
CA MET A 410 -19.67 4.61 -15.70
C MET A 410 -19.84 4.57 -17.21
N LYS A 411 -18.82 4.09 -17.92
CA LYS A 411 -18.86 3.82 -19.35
C LYS A 411 -18.33 2.43 -19.64
N ILE A 412 -19.05 1.65 -20.44
CA ILE A 412 -18.55 0.39 -21.02
C ILE A 412 -17.77 0.75 -22.28
N HIS A 413 -16.58 0.18 -22.44
CA HIS A 413 -15.69 0.47 -23.56
C HIS A 413 -15.73 -0.67 -24.58
N GLU A 414 -15.78 -0.31 -25.86
CA GLU A 414 -15.53 -1.24 -26.95
C GLU A 414 -14.02 -1.46 -27.08
N LEU A 415 -13.61 -2.72 -27.20
CA LEU A 415 -12.22 -3.11 -27.32
C LEU A 415 -11.90 -3.52 -28.76
N LYS A 416 -10.77 -3.03 -29.28
CA LYS A 416 -10.21 -3.44 -30.57
C LYS A 416 -8.77 -3.91 -30.37
N PHE A 417 -8.40 -5.00 -31.03
CA PHE A 417 -7.03 -5.49 -31.00
C PHE A 417 -6.16 -4.68 -31.96
N VAL A 418 -5.06 -4.12 -31.44
CA VAL A 418 -4.18 -3.23 -32.23
C VAL A 418 -2.88 -3.93 -32.57
N LYS A 419 -2.30 -4.63 -31.61
CA LYS A 419 -1.02 -5.30 -31.78
C LYS A 419 -0.95 -6.55 -30.92
N LEU A 420 -0.41 -7.59 -31.53
CA LEU A 420 -0.04 -8.82 -30.86
C LEU A 420 1.47 -8.92 -30.86
N ASP A 421 2.02 -9.33 -29.73
CA ASP A 421 3.39 -9.78 -29.66
C ASP A 421 3.52 -11.15 -30.30
N GLU A 422 4.49 -11.34 -31.20
CA GLU A 422 4.77 -12.64 -31.80
C GLU A 422 5.20 -13.67 -30.75
N SER A 423 5.81 -13.22 -29.64
CA SER A 423 6.20 -14.10 -28.54
C SER A 423 5.05 -14.43 -27.58
N GLY A 424 3.85 -13.85 -27.78
CA GLY A 424 2.67 -14.11 -26.96
C GLY A 424 2.80 -13.61 -25.52
N LEU A 425 3.63 -12.59 -25.25
CA LEU A 425 3.85 -12.04 -23.91
C LEU A 425 3.18 -10.69 -23.68
N PHE A 426 2.71 -10.01 -24.73
CA PHE A 426 1.87 -8.83 -24.57
C PHE A 426 0.81 -8.68 -25.68
N ILE A 427 -0.25 -7.93 -25.36
CA ILE A 427 -1.32 -7.55 -26.29
C ILE A 427 -1.68 -6.07 -26.07
N ASP A 428 -1.84 -5.34 -27.17
CA ASP A 428 -2.34 -3.96 -27.14
C ASP A 428 -3.84 -3.95 -27.48
N LEU A 429 -4.62 -3.47 -26.52
CA LEU A 429 -6.05 -3.26 -26.60
C LEU A 429 -6.31 -1.76 -26.84
N ALA A 430 -6.87 -1.40 -27.99
CA ALA A 430 -7.45 -0.08 -28.18
C ALA A 430 -8.80 0.01 -27.46
N VAL A 431 -9.06 1.21 -26.94
CA VAL A 431 -10.33 1.61 -26.35
C VAL A 431 -10.87 2.79 -27.16
N ASP A 432 -12.19 2.94 -27.20
CA ASP A 432 -12.85 4.04 -27.89
C ASP A 432 -12.52 5.42 -27.27
N GLU A 433 -12.24 5.46 -25.97
CA GLU A 433 -11.92 6.71 -25.26
C GLU A 433 -11.04 6.48 -24.02
N LEU A 434 -9.98 7.29 -23.90
CA LEU A 434 -9.13 7.40 -22.71
C LEU A 434 -9.57 8.62 -21.86
N ARG A 435 -10.05 8.37 -20.63
CA ARG A 435 -10.64 9.35 -19.72
C ARG A 435 -9.70 9.58 -18.53
N GLU A 436 -8.99 10.71 -18.51
CA GLU A 436 -8.12 11.07 -17.38
C GLU A 436 -8.93 11.29 -16.09
N GLY A 437 -8.43 10.76 -14.96
CA GLY A 437 -9.07 10.78 -13.65
C GLY A 437 -10.04 9.61 -13.38
N TYR A 438 -10.01 8.57 -14.22
CA TYR A 438 -10.91 7.42 -14.13
C TYR A 438 -10.15 6.12 -13.82
N VAL A 439 -10.86 5.18 -13.19
CA VAL A 439 -10.44 3.80 -13.03
C VAL A 439 -11.02 2.98 -14.17
N TYR A 440 -10.17 2.20 -14.82
CA TYR A 440 -10.49 1.21 -15.84
C TYR A 440 -10.49 -0.18 -15.21
N GLU A 441 -11.67 -0.77 -15.10
CA GLU A 441 -11.89 -2.13 -14.60
C GLU A 441 -11.94 -3.09 -15.79
N LEU A 442 -10.89 -3.88 -15.93
CA LEU A 442 -10.71 -4.89 -16.97
C LEU A 442 -10.94 -6.27 -16.39
N HIS A 443 -11.80 -7.06 -17.04
CA HIS A 443 -11.99 -8.48 -16.76
C HIS A 443 -11.55 -9.30 -17.98
N ALA A 444 -10.53 -10.14 -17.86
CA ALA A 444 -9.91 -10.92 -18.93
C ALA A 444 -10.22 -12.43 -18.84
N HIS A 445 -11.43 -12.80 -18.43
CA HIS A 445 -11.79 -14.19 -18.14
C HIS A 445 -11.69 -15.17 -19.31
N GLY A 446 -11.68 -14.70 -20.57
CA GLY A 446 -11.54 -15.56 -21.75
C GLY A 446 -10.11 -15.91 -22.14
N VAL A 447 -9.11 -15.21 -21.59
CA VAL A 447 -7.70 -15.42 -21.92
C VAL A 447 -7.19 -16.74 -21.33
N ARG A 448 -6.40 -17.47 -22.12
CA ARG A 448 -5.72 -18.72 -21.72
C ARG A 448 -4.24 -18.66 -22.04
N ASP A 449 -3.44 -19.50 -21.37
CA ASP A 449 -2.08 -19.82 -21.82
C ASP A 449 -2.09 -20.86 -22.95
N HIS A 450 -0.92 -21.14 -23.54
CA HIS A 450 -0.76 -22.17 -24.57
C HIS A 450 -1.10 -23.61 -24.12
N LYS A 451 -1.27 -23.84 -22.81
CA LYS A 451 -1.69 -25.12 -22.23
C LYS A 451 -3.20 -25.16 -21.95
N GLY A 452 -3.93 -24.09 -22.28
CA GLY A 452 -5.36 -23.95 -22.01
C GLY A 452 -5.69 -23.55 -20.56
N SER A 453 -4.71 -23.16 -19.75
CA SER A 453 -4.90 -22.72 -18.36
C SER A 453 -5.48 -21.31 -18.31
N LYS A 454 -6.32 -21.05 -17.30
CA LYS A 454 -6.91 -19.72 -17.06
C LYS A 454 -5.91 -18.79 -16.38
N LEU A 455 -6.10 -17.48 -16.52
CA LEU A 455 -5.45 -16.49 -15.66
C LEU A 455 -5.78 -16.80 -14.19
N LEU A 456 -4.76 -16.82 -13.33
CA LEU A 456 -4.95 -17.00 -11.89
C LEU A 456 -5.77 -15.84 -11.31
N HIS A 457 -5.43 -14.62 -11.71
CA HIS A 457 -6.16 -13.39 -11.41
C HIS A 457 -6.57 -12.71 -12.73
N PRO A 458 -7.84 -12.84 -13.16
CA PRO A 458 -8.29 -12.34 -14.46
C PRO A 458 -8.68 -10.85 -14.45
N GLU A 459 -8.58 -10.17 -13.31
CA GLU A 459 -9.06 -8.80 -13.14
C GLU A 459 -7.90 -7.82 -12.95
N ALA A 460 -7.99 -6.65 -13.59
CA ALA A 460 -7.06 -5.55 -13.43
C ALA A 460 -7.83 -4.23 -13.26
N TYR A 461 -7.34 -3.36 -12.36
CA TYR A 461 -7.99 -2.08 -12.08
C TYR A 461 -6.97 -0.96 -12.27
N TYR A 462 -7.00 -0.31 -13.44
CA TYR A 462 -6.02 0.69 -13.85
C TYR A 462 -6.54 2.11 -13.55
N THR A 463 -5.82 2.90 -12.77
CA THR A 463 -6.12 4.33 -12.57
C THR A 463 -5.39 5.14 -13.62
N LEU A 464 -6.12 5.88 -14.47
CA LEU A 464 -5.55 6.69 -15.55
C LEU A 464 -5.50 8.16 -15.15
N ASN A 465 -4.32 8.69 -14.85
CA ASN A 465 -4.16 10.11 -14.50
C ASN A 465 -3.79 10.97 -15.71
N ARG A 466 -2.95 10.44 -16.62
CA ARG A 466 -2.48 11.12 -17.82
C ARG A 466 -2.47 10.18 -19.03
N VAL A 467 -2.86 10.71 -20.18
CA VAL A 467 -2.66 10.03 -21.47
C VAL A 467 -1.28 10.31 -22.05
N LEU A 468 -0.78 9.38 -22.86
CA LEU A 468 0.37 9.62 -23.72
C LEU A 468 -0.02 10.62 -24.82
N LYS A 469 0.87 11.59 -25.10
CA LYS A 469 0.73 12.47 -26.26
C LYS A 469 1.11 11.72 -27.51
#